data_AF-A0A9N9VKJ4-F1
#
_entry.id   AF-A0A9N9VKJ4-F1
#
_cell.length_a   1.000
_cell.length_b   1.000
_cell.length_c   1.000
_cell.angle_alpha   90.00
_cell.angle_beta   90.00
_cell.angle_gamma   90.00
#
_symmetry.space_group_name_H-M   'P 1'
#
loop_
_entity.id
_entity.type
_entity.pdbx_description
1 polymer ?
#
loop_
_entity_poly.entity_id
_entity_poly.type
_entity_poly.pdbx_seq_one_letter_code
_entity_poly.pdbx_strand_id
1 'polypeptide(L)'
;RTVEEFARFFASAWNNGPAIQQPPGLLDEYYSILDQVPHGLPEQLQSKLDEVRKGLPLIFRPGYPMALQHDDLLGNNIYVDEAIGRITGIVDWSDGIIAPFGVSLSSLEAILGVQTLTSWHFHPNHLSLRERFWETFYGEIGNSSGEGRRSIEIARLFGLFRAHGFEEKDKAIVYFEALCLL
;
A
#
# COMPACT_ATOMS: atom_id res chain seq x y z
N ARG A 1 -0.14 5.39 -18.55
CA ARG A 1 1.07 4.56 -18.71
C ARG A 1 1.82 4.32 -17.41
N THR A 2 2.47 5.29 -16.77
CA THR A 2 3.26 5.05 -15.53
C THR A 2 2.48 4.29 -14.45
N VAL A 3 1.24 4.71 -14.18
CA VAL A 3 0.36 4.07 -13.19
C VAL A 3 -0.01 2.63 -13.59
N GLU A 4 -0.16 2.35 -14.89
CA GLU A 4 -0.45 1.01 -15.40
C GLU A 4 0.80 0.11 -15.30
N GLU A 5 2.00 0.64 -15.55
CA GLU A 5 3.26 -0.07 -15.33
C GLU A 5 3.46 -0.38 -13.83
N PHE A 6 3.11 0.55 -12.95
CA PHE A 6 3.16 0.34 -11.50
C PHE A 6 2.20 -0.76 -11.06
N ALA A 7 0.98 -0.77 -11.61
CA ALA A 7 0.02 -1.85 -11.40
C ALA A 7 0.58 -3.21 -11.83
N ARG A 8 1.24 -3.29 -13.01
CA ARG A 8 1.87 -4.53 -13.48
C ARG A 8 3.04 -4.97 -12.61
N PHE A 9 3.82 -4.02 -12.07
CA PHE A 9 4.87 -4.33 -11.11
C PHE A 9 4.31 -5.04 -9.87
N PHE A 10 3.27 -4.51 -9.24
CA PHE A 10 2.63 -5.19 -8.12
C PHE A 10 1.95 -6.51 -8.51
N ALA A 11 1.28 -6.56 -9.67
CA ALA A 11 0.66 -7.78 -10.16
C ALA A 11 1.69 -8.90 -10.38
N SER A 12 2.92 -8.54 -10.79
CA SER A 12 4.01 -9.50 -10.93
C SER A 12 4.38 -10.14 -9.59
N ALA A 13 4.39 -9.38 -8.49
CA ALA A 13 4.66 -9.92 -7.16
C ALA A 13 3.52 -10.85 -6.69
N TRP A 14 2.26 -10.51 -6.98
CA TRP A 14 1.12 -11.39 -6.71
C TRP A 14 1.21 -12.71 -7.48
N ASN A 15 1.47 -12.64 -8.79
CA ASN A 15 1.48 -13.81 -9.67
C ASN A 15 2.70 -14.73 -9.44
N ASN A 16 3.80 -14.20 -8.88
CA ASN A 16 5.04 -14.96 -8.66
C ASN A 16 5.37 -15.22 -7.18
N GLY A 17 4.55 -14.75 -6.22
CA GLY A 17 4.80 -14.85 -4.78
C GLY A 17 4.48 -16.15 -4.01
N PRO A 18 3.72 -17.15 -4.52
CA PRO A 18 3.13 -18.18 -3.63
C PRO A 18 4.13 -19.16 -2.97
N ALA A 19 5.43 -19.09 -3.26
CA ALA A 19 6.46 -19.98 -2.70
C ALA A 19 7.17 -19.43 -1.45
N ILE A 20 6.89 -18.20 -1.01
CA ILE A 20 7.60 -17.57 0.12
C ILE A 20 6.95 -17.98 1.45
N GLN A 21 7.76 -18.46 2.40
CA GLN A 21 7.29 -18.81 3.74
C GLN A 21 7.03 -17.56 4.58
N GLN A 22 5.96 -17.61 5.38
CA GLN A 22 5.65 -16.56 6.33
C GLN A 22 6.68 -16.54 7.48
N PRO A 23 7.26 -15.37 7.82
CA PRO A 23 8.05 -15.23 9.03
C PRO A 23 7.24 -15.55 10.30
N PRO A 24 7.83 -16.25 11.29
CA PRO A 24 7.16 -16.53 12.56
C PRO A 24 6.90 -15.21 13.33
N GLY A 25 5.74 -15.10 13.97
CA GLY A 25 5.38 -13.93 14.81
C GLY A 25 4.92 -12.68 14.05
N LEU A 26 4.92 -12.69 12.71
CA LEU A 26 4.61 -11.50 11.91
C LEU A 26 3.21 -10.91 12.15
N LEU A 27 2.21 -11.75 12.44
CA LEU A 27 0.86 -11.27 12.77
C LEU A 27 0.83 -10.49 14.09
N ASP A 28 1.56 -10.95 15.11
CA ASP A 28 1.65 -10.27 16.41
C ASP A 28 2.41 -8.95 16.29
N GLU A 29 3.43 -8.92 15.43
CA GLU A 29 4.13 -7.68 15.05
C GLU A 29 3.16 -6.67 14.42
N TYR A 30 2.27 -7.11 13.53
CA TYR A 30 1.30 -6.23 12.87
C TYR A 30 0.30 -5.64 13.87
N TYR A 31 -0.19 -6.43 14.82
CA TYR A 31 -0.99 -5.91 15.92
C TYR A 31 -0.22 -4.88 16.75
N SER A 32 1.03 -5.18 17.09
CA SER A 32 1.89 -4.28 17.87
C SER A 32 2.16 -2.94 17.18
N ILE A 33 2.24 -2.93 15.84
CA ILE A 33 2.34 -1.70 15.04
C ILE A 33 1.06 -0.87 15.16
N LEU A 34 -0.12 -1.51 15.01
CA LEU A 34 -1.41 -0.81 15.12
C LEU A 34 -1.68 -0.28 16.53
N ASP A 35 -1.17 -0.94 17.57
CA ASP A 35 -1.33 -0.52 18.97
C ASP A 35 -0.48 0.71 19.33
N GLN A 36 0.55 1.02 18.55
CA GLN A 36 1.35 2.22 18.70
C GLN A 36 0.69 3.46 18.06
N VAL A 37 -0.38 3.28 17.26
CA VAL A 37 -1.08 4.40 16.59
C VAL A 37 -1.79 5.26 17.66
N PRO A 38 -1.60 6.59 17.69
CA PRO A 38 -2.14 7.44 18.74
C PRO A 38 -3.68 7.40 18.84
N HIS A 39 -4.19 7.39 20.07
CA HIS A 39 -5.64 7.42 20.34
C HIS A 39 -6.33 8.75 19.95
N GLY A 40 -5.57 9.80 19.64
CA GLY A 40 -6.06 11.14 19.30
C GLY A 40 -6.48 11.33 17.84
N LEU A 41 -6.50 10.27 17.01
CA LEU A 41 -6.90 10.37 15.61
C LEU A 41 -8.38 10.80 15.44
N PRO A 42 -8.74 11.47 14.33
CA PRO A 42 -10.13 11.68 13.95
C PRO A 42 -10.95 10.39 13.96
N GLU A 43 -12.25 10.47 14.29
CA GLU A 43 -13.16 9.31 14.43
C GLU A 43 -13.17 8.41 13.19
N GLN A 44 -13.12 9.01 11.99
CA GLN A 44 -13.11 8.28 10.73
C GLN A 44 -11.85 7.41 10.58
N LEU A 45 -10.70 7.93 11.00
CA LEU A 45 -9.44 7.19 11.02
C LEU A 45 -9.42 6.12 12.12
N GLN A 46 -10.02 6.37 13.28
CA GLN A 46 -10.17 5.34 14.32
C GLN A 46 -11.04 4.17 13.82
N SER A 47 -12.15 4.47 13.14
CA SER A 47 -13.00 3.46 12.51
C SER A 47 -12.23 2.63 11.48
N LYS A 48 -11.39 3.28 10.67
CA LYS A 48 -10.53 2.59 9.71
C LYS A 48 -9.44 1.74 10.38
N LEU A 49 -8.85 2.23 11.47
CA LEU A 49 -7.89 1.46 12.27
C LEU A 49 -8.52 0.18 12.82
N ASP A 50 -9.73 0.28 13.37
CA ASP A 50 -10.48 -0.87 13.87
C ASP A 50 -10.86 -1.85 12.76
N GLU A 51 -11.22 -1.34 11.59
CA GLU A 51 -11.47 -2.13 10.40
C GLU A 51 -10.23 -2.94 9.99
N VAL A 52 -9.06 -2.30 9.93
CA VAL A 52 -7.78 -2.95 9.62
C VAL A 52 -7.42 -3.99 10.68
N ARG A 53 -7.50 -3.62 11.97
CA ARG A 53 -7.21 -4.52 13.10
C ARG A 53 -8.06 -5.79 13.05
N LYS A 54 -9.36 -5.67 12.77
CA LYS A 54 -10.28 -6.82 12.60
C LYS A 54 -10.00 -7.60 11.32
N GLY A 55 -9.52 -6.93 10.28
CA GLY A 55 -9.22 -7.53 8.98
C GLY A 55 -7.89 -8.25 8.90
N LEU A 56 -6.92 -7.96 9.78
CA LEU A 56 -5.58 -8.56 9.74
C LEU A 56 -5.56 -10.08 9.53
N PRO A 57 -6.40 -10.90 10.21
CA PRO A 57 -6.41 -12.35 9.98
C PRO A 57 -6.68 -12.76 8.51
N LEU A 58 -7.36 -11.92 7.72
CA LEU A 58 -7.63 -12.20 6.31
C LEU A 58 -6.35 -12.28 5.48
N ILE A 59 -5.34 -11.45 5.76
CA ILE A 59 -4.09 -11.43 4.98
C ILE A 59 -3.07 -12.46 5.46
N PHE A 60 -3.36 -13.19 6.54
CA PHE A 60 -2.57 -14.31 7.05
C PHE A 60 -3.25 -15.67 6.84
N ARG A 61 -4.37 -15.71 6.11
CA ARG A 61 -5.08 -16.98 5.86
C ARG A 61 -4.27 -17.89 4.93
N PRO A 62 -4.48 -19.22 5.01
CA PRO A 62 -3.89 -20.15 4.05
C PRO A 62 -4.24 -19.78 2.61
N GLY A 63 -3.23 -19.71 1.74
CA GLY A 63 -3.38 -19.39 0.32
C GLY A 63 -3.35 -17.90 -0.03
N TYR A 64 -3.29 -16.98 0.95
CA TYR A 64 -2.95 -15.59 0.67
C TYR A 64 -1.43 -15.46 0.42
N PRO A 65 -0.98 -14.78 -0.65
CA PRO A 65 0.43 -14.80 -1.03
C PRO A 65 1.29 -13.95 -0.09
N MET A 66 2.42 -14.51 0.32
CA MET A 66 3.56 -13.74 0.82
C MET A 66 4.36 -13.21 -0.37
N ALA A 67 4.91 -12.01 -0.27
CA ALA A 67 5.71 -11.42 -1.34
C ALA A 67 6.93 -10.69 -0.76
N LEU A 68 8.04 -10.71 -1.51
CA LEU A 68 9.08 -9.70 -1.34
C LEU A 68 8.52 -8.36 -1.83
N GLN A 69 8.52 -7.37 -0.95
CA GLN A 69 7.95 -6.06 -1.20
C GLN A 69 8.95 -4.98 -0.78
N HIS A 70 8.83 -3.81 -1.40
CA HIS A 70 9.70 -2.67 -1.12
C HIS A 70 9.15 -1.88 0.07
N ASP A 71 9.97 -1.60 1.08
CA ASP A 71 9.49 -0.99 2.33
C ASP A 71 9.41 0.53 2.30
N ASP A 72 10.24 1.16 1.46
CA ASP A 72 10.28 2.63 1.26
C ASP A 72 10.06 3.04 -0.21
N LEU A 73 8.95 2.60 -0.82
CA LEU A 73 8.72 2.83 -2.25
C LEU A 73 8.15 4.24 -2.50
N LEU A 74 9.04 5.23 -2.44
CA LEU A 74 8.77 6.63 -2.73
C LEU A 74 9.24 7.02 -4.14
N GLY A 75 8.85 8.22 -4.59
CA GLY A 75 9.12 8.68 -5.95
C GLY A 75 10.60 8.71 -6.35
N ASN A 76 11.51 8.93 -5.40
CA ASN A 76 12.97 8.88 -5.63
C ASN A 76 13.50 7.47 -5.91
N ASN A 77 12.75 6.42 -5.60
CA ASN A 77 13.11 5.02 -5.82
C ASN A 77 12.50 4.44 -7.10
N ILE A 78 11.73 5.24 -7.86
CA ILE A 78 11.04 4.84 -9.09
C ILE A 78 11.61 5.61 -10.28
N TYR A 79 12.26 4.91 -11.20
CA TYR A 79 12.78 5.48 -12.43
C TYR A 79 11.78 5.30 -13.57
N VAL A 80 11.52 6.39 -14.30
CA VAL A 80 10.55 6.43 -15.39
C VAL A 80 11.22 7.00 -16.64
N ASP A 81 11.01 6.35 -17.78
CA ASP A 81 11.29 6.94 -19.09
C ASP A 81 10.26 8.04 -19.37
N GLU A 82 10.70 9.29 -19.34
CA GLU A 82 9.83 10.47 -19.50
C GLU A 82 9.11 10.50 -20.86
N ALA A 83 9.71 9.97 -21.92
CA ALA A 83 9.13 10.06 -23.27
C ALA A 83 7.91 9.15 -23.42
N ILE A 84 7.90 8.01 -22.71
CA ILE A 84 6.86 6.98 -22.86
C ILE A 84 6.14 6.62 -21.57
N GLY A 85 6.53 7.21 -20.43
CA GLY A 85 5.95 6.94 -19.10
C GLY A 85 6.14 5.51 -18.63
N ARG A 86 7.23 4.85 -19.03
CA ARG A 86 7.52 3.44 -18.67
C ARG A 86 8.39 3.41 -17.41
N ILE A 87 8.05 2.57 -16.43
CA ILE A 87 8.95 2.31 -15.30
C ILE A 87 10.16 1.52 -15.81
N THR A 88 11.35 2.06 -15.64
CA THR A 88 12.62 1.47 -16.09
C THR A 88 13.42 0.83 -14.96
N GLY A 89 13.13 1.21 -13.71
CA GLY A 89 13.77 0.63 -12.54
C GLY A 89 13.06 0.98 -11.24
N ILE A 90 13.10 0.02 -10.31
CA ILE A 90 12.83 0.25 -8.89
C ILE A 90 14.11 -0.14 -8.17
N VAL A 91 14.65 0.78 -7.37
CA VAL A 91 15.95 0.65 -6.72
C VAL A 91 15.80 0.73 -5.20
N ASP A 92 16.93 0.68 -4.49
CA ASP A 92 17.01 0.77 -3.02
C ASP A 92 16.27 -0.34 -2.25
N TRP A 93 16.46 -1.57 -2.72
CA TRP A 93 15.92 -2.78 -2.10
C TRP A 93 16.61 -3.20 -0.79
N SER A 94 17.46 -2.34 -0.22
CA SER A 94 18.24 -2.66 0.98
C SER A 94 17.36 -2.99 2.18
N ASP A 95 16.21 -2.30 2.28
CA ASP A 95 15.19 -2.50 3.31
C ASP A 95 13.99 -3.35 2.82
N GLY A 96 14.16 -4.17 1.77
CA GLY A 96 13.09 -5.04 1.27
C GLY A 96 12.54 -6.01 2.34
N ILE A 97 11.21 -6.16 2.40
CA ILE A 97 10.52 -6.98 3.40
C ILE A 97 9.82 -8.19 2.79
N ILE A 98 9.73 -9.28 3.55
CA ILE A 98 8.82 -10.39 3.25
C ILE A 98 7.55 -10.18 4.07
N ALA A 99 6.42 -9.91 3.40
CA ALA A 99 5.16 -9.58 4.03
C ALA A 99 3.96 -10.16 3.26
N PRO A 100 2.76 -10.26 3.86
CA PRO A 100 1.54 -10.52 3.12
C PRO A 100 1.42 -9.53 1.98
N PHE A 101 1.07 -10.00 0.79
CA PHE A 101 0.96 -9.14 -0.37
C PHE A 101 0.06 -7.93 -0.11
N GLY A 102 0.51 -6.76 -0.54
CA GLY A 102 -0.29 -5.55 -0.57
C GLY A 102 0.08 -4.54 0.50
N VAL A 103 0.99 -4.87 1.42
CA VAL A 103 1.50 -3.92 2.42
C VAL A 103 2.15 -2.72 1.73
N SER A 104 2.96 -2.93 0.69
CA SER A 104 3.58 -1.83 -0.06
C SER A 104 2.66 -1.19 -1.10
N LEU A 105 1.38 -1.60 -1.22
CA LEU A 105 0.43 -0.89 -2.09
C LEU A 105 0.08 0.50 -1.54
N SER A 106 0.39 0.79 -0.28
CA SER A 106 0.36 2.16 0.27
C SER A 106 1.18 3.14 -0.56
N SER A 107 2.25 2.67 -1.21
CA SER A 107 3.11 3.46 -2.11
C SER A 107 2.45 3.91 -3.41
N LEU A 108 1.23 3.46 -3.72
CA LEU A 108 0.43 4.03 -4.83
C LEU A 108 0.32 5.55 -4.70
N GLU A 109 0.21 6.05 -3.47
CA GLU A 109 0.03 7.47 -3.22
C GLU A 109 1.25 8.30 -3.67
N ALA A 110 2.45 7.70 -3.64
CA ALA A 110 3.71 8.32 -4.08
C ALA A 110 3.74 8.68 -5.58
N ILE A 111 2.93 8.00 -6.41
CA ILE A 111 2.84 8.30 -7.85
C ILE A 111 1.56 9.06 -8.23
N LEU A 112 0.68 9.31 -7.27
CA LEU A 112 -0.58 10.04 -7.44
C LEU A 112 -0.49 11.50 -6.96
N GLY A 113 0.58 11.85 -6.27
CA GLY A 113 0.82 13.21 -5.81
C GLY A 113 2.26 13.48 -5.46
N VAL A 114 2.49 14.65 -4.87
CA VAL A 114 3.80 15.13 -4.46
C VAL A 114 3.78 15.40 -2.96
N GLN A 115 4.67 14.74 -2.24
CA GLN A 115 4.97 15.07 -0.84
C GLN A 115 5.88 16.29 -0.78
N THR A 116 5.54 17.24 0.09
CA THR A 116 6.42 18.32 0.52
C THR A 116 6.76 18.14 1.99
N LEU A 117 7.67 18.97 2.51
CA LEU A 117 8.01 18.99 3.94
C LEU A 117 6.80 19.22 4.87
N THR A 118 5.70 19.78 4.35
CA THR A 118 4.56 20.19 5.19
C THR A 118 3.19 19.80 4.65
N SER A 119 3.11 19.18 3.48
CA SER A 119 1.84 18.88 2.82
C SER A 119 1.99 17.77 1.79
N TRP A 120 0.86 17.21 1.39
CA TRP A 120 0.77 16.39 0.20
C TRP A 120 -0.17 17.02 -0.81
N HIS A 121 0.21 16.98 -2.08
CA HIS A 121 -0.60 17.52 -3.17
C HIS A 121 -0.85 16.45 -4.20
N PHE A 122 -2.11 15.98 -4.29
CA PHE A 122 -2.50 15.09 -5.37
C PHE A 122 -2.48 15.80 -6.72
N HIS A 123 -2.13 15.05 -7.76
CA HIS A 123 -2.30 15.54 -9.13
C HIS A 123 -3.79 15.73 -9.43
N PRO A 124 -4.18 16.71 -10.29
CA PRO A 124 -5.60 17.00 -10.57
C PRO A 124 -6.44 15.78 -11.00
N ASN A 125 -5.82 14.80 -11.67
CA ASN A 125 -6.48 13.60 -12.19
C ASN A 125 -6.25 12.35 -11.33
N HIS A 126 -5.83 12.50 -10.06
CA HIS A 126 -5.42 11.37 -9.23
C HIS A 126 -6.51 10.31 -9.03
N LEU A 127 -7.80 10.70 -9.02
CA LEU A 127 -8.91 9.75 -8.92
C LEU A 127 -9.00 8.84 -10.15
N SER A 128 -8.96 9.41 -11.36
CA SER A 128 -8.97 8.64 -12.61
C SER A 128 -7.71 7.80 -12.76
N LEU A 129 -6.56 8.28 -12.27
CA LEU A 129 -5.32 7.50 -12.23
C LEU A 129 -5.44 6.32 -11.26
N ARG A 130 -6.04 6.52 -10.07
CA ARG A 130 -6.29 5.45 -9.10
C ARG A 130 -7.24 4.39 -9.66
N GLU A 131 -8.32 4.79 -10.33
CA GLU A 131 -9.19 3.85 -11.04
C GLU A 131 -8.39 3.04 -12.08
N ARG A 132 -7.61 3.71 -12.92
CA ARG A 132 -6.77 3.04 -13.93
C ARG A 132 -5.76 2.07 -13.31
N PHE A 133 -5.17 2.41 -12.17
CA PHE A 133 -4.29 1.52 -11.41
C PHE A 133 -5.03 0.23 -11.06
N TRP A 134 -6.17 0.35 -10.38
CA TRP A 134 -6.92 -0.81 -9.90
C TRP A 134 -7.50 -1.64 -11.03
N GLU A 135 -8.03 -1.01 -12.09
CA GLU A 135 -8.48 -1.71 -13.30
C GLU A 135 -7.37 -2.56 -13.89
N THR A 136 -6.17 -1.97 -14.05
CA THR A 136 -5.02 -2.67 -14.62
C THR A 136 -4.59 -3.79 -13.68
N PHE A 137 -4.39 -3.49 -12.40
CA PHE A 137 -3.92 -4.45 -11.42
C PHE A 137 -4.87 -5.66 -11.33
N TYR A 138 -6.17 -5.44 -11.19
CA TYR A 138 -7.15 -6.52 -11.13
C TYR A 138 -7.28 -7.29 -12.45
N GLY A 139 -7.06 -6.64 -13.60
CA GLY A 139 -6.95 -7.32 -14.88
C GLY A 139 -5.76 -8.29 -14.95
N GLU A 140 -4.60 -7.87 -14.44
CA GLU A 140 -3.34 -8.65 -14.48
C GLU A 140 -3.32 -9.81 -13.47
N ILE A 141 -4.01 -9.69 -12.33
CA ILE A 141 -4.12 -10.79 -11.35
C ILE A 141 -5.33 -11.71 -11.58
N GLY A 142 -6.06 -11.53 -12.70
CA GLY A 142 -7.16 -12.40 -13.11
C GLY A 142 -8.49 -12.19 -12.38
N ASN A 143 -8.78 -10.96 -11.94
CA ASN A 143 -9.95 -10.57 -11.13
C ASN A 143 -10.10 -11.40 -9.84
N SER A 144 -9.60 -10.87 -8.73
CA SER A 144 -9.75 -11.51 -7.42
C SER A 144 -11.22 -11.53 -6.95
N SER A 145 -11.58 -12.58 -6.19
CA SER A 145 -12.88 -12.69 -5.51
C SER A 145 -13.11 -11.51 -4.57
N GLY A 146 -14.36 -11.30 -4.12
CA GLY A 146 -14.68 -10.24 -3.16
C GLY A 146 -13.82 -10.29 -1.88
N GLU A 147 -13.53 -11.50 -1.39
CA GLU A 147 -12.62 -11.71 -0.26
C GLU A 147 -11.16 -11.38 -0.62
N GLY A 148 -10.70 -11.72 -1.82
CA GLY A 148 -9.37 -11.37 -2.31
C GLY A 148 -9.16 -9.87 -2.38
N ARG A 149 -10.09 -9.14 -3.00
CA ARG A 149 -10.09 -7.66 -3.05
C ARG A 149 -10.10 -7.05 -1.66
N ARG A 150 -10.93 -7.60 -0.76
CA ARG A 150 -11.00 -7.16 0.64
C ARG A 150 -9.65 -7.32 1.35
N SER A 151 -8.95 -8.41 1.10
CA SER A 151 -7.67 -8.71 1.74
C SER A 151 -6.57 -7.77 1.24
N ILE A 152 -6.54 -7.52 -0.06
CA ILE A 152 -5.62 -6.56 -0.68
C ILE A 152 -5.85 -5.16 -0.11
N GLU A 153 -7.11 -4.77 0.08
CA GLU A 153 -7.45 -3.48 0.69
C GLU A 153 -7.01 -3.40 2.16
N ILE A 154 -7.22 -4.45 2.95
CA ILE A 154 -6.73 -4.51 4.33
C ILE A 154 -5.20 -4.39 4.38
N ALA A 155 -4.49 -5.08 3.49
CA ALA A 155 -3.03 -4.99 3.41
C ALA A 155 -2.56 -3.58 3.05
N ARG A 156 -3.20 -2.94 2.06
CA ARG A 156 -2.92 -1.55 1.65
C ARG A 156 -3.11 -0.58 2.82
N LEU A 157 -4.26 -0.67 3.49
CA LEU A 157 -4.58 0.19 4.63
C LEU A 157 -3.63 -0.04 5.80
N PHE A 158 -3.28 -1.29 6.09
CA PHE A 158 -2.26 -1.60 7.09
C PHE A 158 -0.92 -0.92 6.73
N GLY A 159 -0.50 -1.00 5.47
CA GLY A 159 0.69 -0.30 4.98
C GLY A 159 0.63 1.21 5.18
N LEU A 160 -0.53 1.82 4.98
CA LEU A 160 -0.76 3.25 5.25
C LEU A 160 -0.65 3.59 6.73
N PHE A 161 -1.28 2.82 7.62
CA PHE A 161 -1.15 3.00 9.07
C PHE A 161 0.29 2.80 9.53
N ARG A 162 1.00 1.82 8.98
CA ARG A 162 2.42 1.58 9.29
C ARG A 162 3.31 2.74 8.86
N ALA A 163 3.04 3.36 7.72
CA ALA A 163 3.84 4.46 7.20
C ALA A 163 3.53 5.81 7.86
N HIS A 164 2.25 6.11 8.12
CA HIS A 164 1.79 7.45 8.48
C HIS A 164 1.01 7.53 9.79
N GLY A 165 0.65 6.41 10.39
CA GLY A 165 -0.20 6.35 11.58
C GLY A 165 0.41 6.98 12.83
N PHE A 166 1.71 7.30 12.81
CA PHE A 166 2.45 7.89 13.93
C PHE A 166 2.70 9.40 13.76
N GLU A 167 2.27 10.01 12.66
CA GLU A 167 2.52 11.44 12.42
C GLU A 167 1.56 12.33 13.24
N GLU A 168 2.07 13.00 14.27
CA GLU A 168 1.28 13.85 15.19
C GLU A 168 0.98 15.27 14.65
N LYS A 169 1.41 15.61 13.43
CA LYS A 169 1.23 16.95 12.87
C LYS A 169 -0.15 17.07 12.21
N ASP A 170 -0.92 18.12 12.53
CA ASP A 170 -2.27 18.35 11.97
C ASP A 170 -2.38 18.17 10.44
N LYS A 171 -1.37 18.64 9.69
CA LYS A 171 -1.33 18.51 8.23
C LYS A 171 -1.09 17.07 7.75
N ALA A 172 -0.33 16.30 8.51
CA ALA A 172 -0.12 14.88 8.24
C ALA A 172 -1.40 14.08 8.48
N ILE A 173 -2.16 14.42 9.53
CA ILE A 173 -3.44 13.78 9.86
C ILE A 173 -4.48 13.99 8.75
N VAL A 174 -4.64 15.23 8.24
CA VAL A 174 -5.57 15.52 7.13
C VAL A 174 -5.21 14.73 5.88
N TYR A 175 -3.92 14.60 5.58
CA TYR A 175 -3.45 13.81 4.45
C TYR A 175 -3.70 12.32 4.67
N PHE A 176 -3.37 11.81 5.84
CA PHE A 176 -3.57 10.42 6.20
C PHE A 176 -5.05 10.01 6.15
N GLU A 177 -5.95 10.91 6.56
CA GLU A 177 -7.39 10.78 6.39
C GLU A 177 -7.78 10.64 4.91
N ALA A 178 -7.25 11.50 4.03
CA ALA A 178 -7.49 11.37 2.60
C ALA A 178 -6.97 10.04 2.02
N LEU A 179 -5.82 9.54 2.47
CA LEU A 179 -5.29 8.26 1.99
C LEU A 179 -6.14 7.05 2.39
N CYS A 180 -6.66 7.08 3.61
CA CYS A 180 -7.43 5.98 4.19
C CYS A 180 -8.89 5.93 3.71
N LEU A 181 -9.43 7.06 3.24
CA LEU A 181 -10.84 7.21 2.88
C LEU A 181 -11.10 7.29 1.36
N LEU A 182 -10.05 7.38 0.54
CA LEU A 182 -10.09 7.27 -0.92
C LEU A 182 -9.82 5.84 -1.41
#